data_AF-A0A1I0U2B3-F1
#
_entry.id   AF-A0A1I0U2B3-F1
#
_cell.length_a   1.000
_cell.length_b   1.000
_cell.length_c   1.000
_cell.angle_alpha   90.00
_cell.angle_beta   90.00
_cell.angle_gamma   90.00
#
_symmetry.space_group_name_H-M   'P 1'
#
loop_
_entity.id
_entity.type
_entity.pdbx_description
1 polymer ?
#
loop_
_entity_poly.entity_id
_entity_poly.type
_entity_poly.pdbx_seq_one_letter_code
_entity_poly.pdbx_strand_id
1 'polypeptide(L)' 'MKVKEASLETEKFKHILLQACQRGELSTHMTAKEMVQELAQQLKQVCKGNES' A
#
# COMPACT_ATOMS: atom_id res chain seq x y z
N MET A 1 20.02 7.33 -12.33
CA MET A 1 19.22 7.59 -11.11
C MET A 1 17.93 6.78 -11.05
N LYS A 2 17.25 6.54 -12.19
CA LYS A 2 15.98 5.77 -12.30
C LYS A 2 15.89 4.42 -11.55
N VAL A 3 16.97 3.64 -11.47
CA VAL A 3 16.94 2.32 -10.80
C VAL A 3 16.72 2.45 -9.28
N LYS A 4 17.24 3.52 -8.66
CA LYS A 4 17.06 3.77 -7.22
C LYS A 4 15.65 4.28 -6.88
N GLU A 5 15.01 5.01 -7.79
CA GLU A 5 13.64 5.49 -7.62
C GLU A 5 12.63 4.35 -7.77
N ALA A 6 12.77 3.51 -8.81
CA ALA A 6 11.94 2.32 -8.98
C ALA A 6 12.06 1.33 -7.81
N SER A 7 13.26 1.24 -7.20
CA SER A 7 13.49 0.49 -5.96
C SER A 7 12.67 1.03 -4.80
N LEU A 8 12.65 2.35 -4.61
CA LEU A 8 11.95 3.00 -3.51
C LEU A 8 10.43 2.88 -3.64
N GLU A 9 9.89 3.04 -4.85
CA GLU A 9 8.46 2.84 -5.12
C GLU A 9 8.04 1.39 -4.88
N THR A 10 8.86 0.43 -5.33
CA THR A 10 8.63 -1.00 -5.12
C THR A 10 8.66 -1.36 -3.63
N GLU A 11 9.58 -0.78 -2.86
CA GLU A 11 9.63 -0.99 -1.40
C GLU A 11 8.41 -0.40 -0.69
N LYS A 12 7.97 0.81 -1.06
CA LYS A 12 6.74 1.43 -0.53
C LYS A 12 5.51 0.57 -0.85
N PHE A 13 5.42 0.06 -2.07
CA PHE A 13 4.34 -0.82 -2.49
C PHE A 13 4.33 -2.13 -1.69
N LYS A 14 5.49 -2.78 -1.56
CA LYS A 14 5.65 -4.00 -0.74
C LYS A 14 5.24 -3.75 0.71
N HIS A 15 5.63 -2.62 1.29
CA HIS A 15 5.29 -2.27 2.66
C HIS A 15 3.77 -2.15 2.88
N ILE A 16 3.07 -1.48 1.96
CA ILE A 16 1.61 -1.32 2.01
C ILE A 16 0.89 -2.67 1.95
N LEU A 17 1.32 -3.55 1.05
CA LEU A 17 0.72 -4.88 0.94
C LEU A 17 0.92 -5.72 2.20
N LEU A 18 2.12 -5.70 2.79
CA LEU A 18 2.40 -6.42 4.03
C LEU A 18 1.57 -5.88 5.20
N GLN A 19 1.41 -4.56 5.32
CA GLN A 19 0.56 -3.97 6.35
C GLN A 19 -0.91 -4.38 6.18
N ALA A 20 -1.42 -4.40 4.94
CA ALA A 20 -2.78 -4.82 4.67
C ALA A 20 -3.00 -6.30 5.06
N CYS A 21 -2.06 -7.18 4.73
CA CYS A 21 -2.14 -8.59 5.15
C CYS A 21 -2.15 -8.73 6.67
N GLN A 22 -1.21 -8.09 7.38
CA GLN A 22 -1.15 -8.15 8.84
C GLN A 22 -2.41 -7.61 9.51
N ARG A 23 -2.98 -6.52 8.99
CA ARG A 23 -4.25 -5.98 9.49
C ARG A 23 -5.40 -6.94 9.26
N GLY A 24 -5.44 -7.64 8.12
CA GLY A 24 -6.48 -8.64 7.86
C GLY A 24 -6.39 -9.86 8.77
N GLU A 25 -5.17 -10.32 9.06
CA GLU A 25 -4.94 -11.46 9.95
C GLU A 25 -5.28 -11.14 11.41
N LEU A 26 -5.05 -9.90 11.85
CA LEU A 26 -5.20 -9.49 13.25
C LEU A 26 -6.52 -8.79 13.57
N SER A 27 -7.32 -8.43 12.57
CA SER A 27 -8.51 -7.62 12.81
C SER A 27 -9.72 -8.45 13.20
N THR A 28 -10.25 -8.16 14.38
CA THR A 28 -11.57 -8.63 14.85
C THR A 28 -12.70 -7.65 14.54
N HIS A 29 -12.38 -6.44 14.07
CA HIS A 29 -13.33 -5.31 13.94
C HIS A 29 -13.34 -4.65 12.56
N MET A 30 -12.66 -5.20 11.57
CA MET A 30 -12.60 -4.66 10.22
C MET A 30 -13.10 -5.71 9.23
N THR A 31 -14.04 -5.32 8.39
CA THR A 31 -14.52 -6.14 7.30
C THR A 31 -13.52 -6.17 6.14
N ALA A 32 -13.58 -7.20 5.31
CA ALA A 32 -12.80 -7.27 4.08
C ALA A 32 -13.05 -6.06 3.16
N LYS A 33 -14.25 -5.48 3.19
CA LYS A 33 -14.59 -4.28 2.42
C LYS A 33 -13.78 -3.06 2.90
N GLU A 34 -13.77 -2.81 4.21
CA GLU A 34 -13.05 -1.70 4.81
C GLU A 34 -11.54 -1.82 4.56
N MET A 35 -11.00 -3.04 4.68
CA MET A 35 -9.61 -3.34 4.31
C MET A 35 -9.27 -2.94 2.87
N VAL A 36 -10.10 -3.36 1.92
CA VAL A 36 -9.88 -3.07 0.50
C VAL A 36 -10.00 -1.58 0.22
N GLN A 37 -10.89 -0.86 0.92
CA GLN A 37 -11.01 0.59 0.82
C GLN A 37 -9.76 1.31 1.33
N GLU A 38 -9.24 0.93 2.51
CA GLU A 38 -8.00 1.50 3.05
C GLU A 38 -6.80 1.21 2.14
N LEU A 39 -6.69 -0.04 1.66
CA LEU A 39 -5.63 -0.44 0.75
C LEU A 39 -5.66 0.39 -0.55
N ALA A 40 -6.83 0.56 -1.15
CA ALA A 40 -6.99 1.38 -2.35
C ALA A 40 -6.57 2.85 -2.12
N GLN A 41 -6.87 3.42 -0.94
CA GLN A 41 -6.44 4.77 -0.59
C GLN A 41 -4.91 4.88 -0.46
N GLN A 42 -4.26 3.91 0.21
CA GLN A 42 -2.80 3.92 0.36
C GLN A 42 -2.09 3.75 -0.99
N LEU A 43 -2.59 2.84 -1.84
CA LEU A 43 -2.04 2.65 -3.18
C LEU A 43 -2.17 3.90 -4.06
N LYS A 44 -3.31 4.62 -3.97
CA LYS A 44 -3.52 5.86 -4.70
C LYS A 44 -2.49 6.94 -4.35
N GLN A 45 -1.99 6.98 -3.11
CA GLN A 45 -0.95 7.94 -2.72
C GLN A 45 0.42 7.61 -3.32
N VAL A 46 0.76 6.32 -3.45
CA VAL A 46 2.01 5.91 -4.10
C VAL A 46 1.96 6.15 -5.60
N CYS A 47 0.84 5.82 -6.26
CA CYS A 47 0.70 6.02 -7.71
C CYS A 47 0.67 7.49 -8.15
N LYS A 48 0.21 8.41 -7.29
CA LYS A 48 0.21 9.85 -7.57
C LYS A 48 1.57 10.53 -7.39
N GLY A 49 2.56 9.84 -6.83
CA GLY A 49 3.90 10.36 -6.58
C GLY A 49 4.78 10.54 -7.84
N ASN A 50 4.28 10.23 -9.04
CA ASN A 50 5.02 10.29 -10.31
C ASN A 50 4.47 11.33 -11.32
N GLU A 51 3.53 12.19 -10.92
CA GLU A 51 2.99 13.27 -11.76
C GLU A 51 3.63 14.64 -11.46
N SER A 52 4.94 14.69 -11.17
CA SER A 52 5.67 15.95 -10.93
C SER A 52 6.98 16.01 -11.70
#